data_AF-B6VNQ1-F1
#
_entry.id   AF-B6VNQ1-F1
#
_cell.length_a   1.000
_cell.length_b   1.000
_cell.length_c   1.000
_cell.angle_alpha   90.00
_cell.angle_beta   90.00
_cell.angle_gamma   90.00
#
_symmetry.space_group_name_H-M   'P 1'
#
loop_
_entity.id
_entity.type
_entity.pdbx_description
1 polymer ?
#
loop_
_entity_poly.entity_id
_entity_poly.type
_entity_poly.pdbx_seq_one_letter_code
_entity_poly.pdbx_strand_id
1 'polypeptide(L)'
;MTCYLYSTEELPEGFSFPSSFLEIVNKEPILDLEPWWFLCEFEKFAKYWLSEMKTQYPERKLVPFAKVSYSDDIACFDGSDISGDPKVFFIHAFASTGWEDRGNLNNFDEWLELAKEESARYKIEQEAE
;
A
#
# COMPACT_ATOMS: atom_id res chain seq x y z
N MET A 1 -6.65 9.07 15.68
CA MET A 1 -5.23 8.64 15.76
C MET A 1 -4.63 9.04 14.44
N THR A 2 -3.57 9.84 14.42
CA THR A 2 -3.10 10.45 13.17
C THR A 2 -2.30 9.44 12.34
N CYS A 3 -2.62 9.30 11.05
CA CYS A 3 -1.83 8.45 10.16
C CYS A 3 -0.38 8.94 10.03
N TYR A 4 0.56 7.99 10.04
CA TYR A 4 1.97 8.22 9.74
C TYR A 4 2.18 8.24 8.23
N LEU A 5 2.53 9.42 7.69
CA LEU A 5 3.01 9.56 6.33
C LEU A 5 4.53 9.64 6.34
N TYR A 6 5.17 8.95 5.39
CA TYR A 6 6.61 9.02 5.22
C TYR A 6 7.07 10.45 5.00
N SER A 7 8.19 10.82 5.62
CA SER A 7 8.85 12.09 5.39
C SER A 7 9.44 12.15 3.98
N THR A 8 9.74 13.36 3.50
CA THR A 8 10.39 13.57 2.20
C THR A 8 11.77 12.93 2.11
N GLU A 9 12.45 12.69 3.24
CA GLU A 9 13.76 12.02 3.30
C GLU A 9 13.62 10.49 3.17
N GLU A 10 12.47 9.94 3.55
CA GLU A 10 12.16 8.51 3.44
C GLU A 10 11.65 8.15 2.04
N LEU A 11 11.07 9.11 1.34
CA LEU A 11 10.47 8.92 0.03
C LEU A 11 11.50 9.07 -1.11
N PRO A 12 11.26 8.42 -2.26
CA PRO A 12 12.01 8.72 -3.48
C PRO A 12 11.91 10.20 -3.86
N GLU A 13 12.98 10.73 -4.44
CA GLU A 13 13.04 12.15 -4.85
C GLU A 13 11.91 12.49 -5.83
N GLY A 14 11.16 13.56 -5.52
CA GLY A 14 10.06 14.06 -6.34
C GLY A 14 8.74 13.33 -6.16
N PHE A 15 8.69 12.23 -5.40
CA PHE A 15 7.45 11.51 -5.16
C PHE A 15 6.46 12.35 -4.32
N SER A 16 5.20 12.29 -4.70
CA SER A 16 4.09 12.85 -3.93
C SER A 16 2.95 11.83 -3.86
N PHE A 17 2.34 11.70 -2.68
CA PHE A 17 1.18 10.84 -2.52
C PHE A 17 -0.01 11.31 -3.39
N PRO A 18 -0.80 10.37 -3.94
CA PRO A 18 -2.06 10.71 -4.59
C PRO A 18 -2.99 11.48 -3.65
N SER A 19 -3.69 12.49 -4.17
CA SER A 19 -4.60 13.32 -3.35
C SER A 19 -5.74 12.49 -2.77
N SER A 20 -6.29 11.54 -3.54
CA SER A 20 -7.34 10.64 -3.07
C SER A 20 -6.88 9.72 -1.94
N PHE A 21 -5.62 9.25 -1.95
CA PHE A 21 -5.03 8.53 -0.82
C PHE A 21 -5.00 9.40 0.43
N LEU A 22 -4.50 10.64 0.31
CA LEU A 22 -4.46 11.59 1.43
C LEU A 22 -5.87 11.88 1.98
N GLU A 23 -6.88 12.02 1.11
CA GLU A 23 -8.27 12.20 1.55
C GLU A 23 -8.82 11.01 2.34
N ILE A 24 -8.44 9.77 1.99
CA ILE A 24 -8.87 8.57 2.72
C ILE A 24 -8.21 8.48 4.08
N VAL A 25 -6.88 8.62 4.15
CA VAL A 25 -6.12 8.40 5.39
C VAL A 25 -6.26 9.56 6.41
N ASN A 26 -6.77 10.72 5.98
CA ASN A 26 -7.07 11.84 6.87
C ASN A 26 -8.49 11.78 7.46
N LYS A 27 -9.33 10.81 7.09
CA LYS A 27 -10.66 10.62 7.71
C LYS A 27 -10.54 9.93 9.07
N GLU A 28 -11.43 10.28 9.99
CA GLU A 28 -11.58 9.59 11.27
C GLU A 28 -13.03 9.07 11.43
N PRO A 29 -13.25 7.74 11.52
CA PRO A 29 -12.27 6.67 11.33
C PRO A 29 -11.81 6.56 9.87
N ILE A 30 -10.61 5.99 9.67
CA ILE A 30 -10.16 5.59 8.34
C ILE A 30 -11.09 4.50 7.80
N LEU A 31 -11.18 4.41 6.47
CA LEU A 31 -11.99 3.40 5.81
C LEU A 31 -11.48 1.99 6.17
N ASP A 32 -12.34 1.17 6.77
CA ASP A 32 -12.05 -0.23 7.05
C ASP A 32 -12.16 -1.07 5.77
N LEU A 33 -11.01 -1.55 5.32
CA LEU A 33 -10.82 -2.35 4.11
C LEU A 33 -10.35 -3.78 4.42
N GLU A 34 -10.56 -4.32 5.63
CA GLU A 34 -10.15 -5.69 5.95
C GLU A 34 -10.61 -6.65 4.82
N PRO A 35 -9.69 -7.39 4.18
CA PRO A 35 -8.38 -7.85 4.68
C PRO A 35 -7.18 -6.93 4.41
N TRP A 36 -7.37 -5.76 3.78
CA TRP A 36 -6.32 -4.77 3.57
C TRP A 36 -6.21 -3.78 4.73
N TRP A 37 -4.98 -3.55 5.18
CA TRP A 37 -4.66 -2.69 6.32
C TRP A 37 -3.77 -1.55 5.84
N PHE A 38 -4.16 -0.31 6.13
CA PHE A 38 -3.31 0.84 5.80
C PHE A 38 -2.11 0.88 6.74
N LEU A 39 -0.92 0.90 6.16
CA LEU A 39 0.32 0.90 6.94
C LEU A 39 0.46 2.18 7.78
N CYS A 40 -0.10 3.30 7.30
CA CYS A 40 -0.03 4.58 7.99
C CYS A 40 -0.67 4.57 9.38
N GLU A 41 -1.59 3.66 9.66
CA GLU A 41 -2.21 3.55 10.99
C GLU A 41 -1.19 3.17 12.08
N PHE A 42 -0.05 2.59 11.69
CA PHE A 42 0.99 2.12 12.61
C PHE A 42 2.39 2.51 12.13
N GLU A 43 2.95 3.60 12.63
CA GLU A 43 4.28 4.13 12.23
C GLU A 43 5.38 3.04 12.18
N LYS A 44 5.48 2.21 13.22
CA LYS A 44 6.50 1.15 13.27
C LYS A 44 6.32 0.14 12.13
N PHE A 45 5.08 -0.14 11.76
CA PHE A 45 4.75 -1.08 10.70
C PHE A 45 5.00 -0.47 9.31
N ALA A 46 4.63 0.79 9.12
CA ALA A 46 4.97 1.55 7.91
C ALA A 46 6.48 1.62 7.68
N LYS A 47 7.26 1.94 8.73
CA LYS A 47 8.73 2.00 8.66
C LYS A 47 9.35 0.63 8.37
N TYR A 48 8.83 -0.42 9.00
CA TYR A 48 9.29 -1.78 8.76
C TYR A 48 9.14 -2.16 7.28
N TRP A 49 7.94 -2.02 6.71
CA TRP A 49 7.71 -2.39 5.32
C TRP A 49 8.45 -1.52 4.32
N LEU A 50 8.60 -0.21 4.60
CA LEU A 50 9.44 0.64 3.76
C LEU A 50 10.89 0.13 3.73
N SER A 51 11.44 -0.26 4.89
CA SER A 51 12.78 -0.83 4.99
C SER A 51 12.88 -2.18 4.26
N GLU A 52 11.88 -3.05 4.40
CA GLU A 52 11.85 -4.35 3.73
C GLU A 52 11.81 -4.20 2.20
N MET A 53 10.94 -3.34 1.68
CA MET A 53 10.86 -3.10 0.22
C MET A 53 12.17 -2.57 -0.34
N LYS A 54 12.82 -1.63 0.37
CA LYS A 54 14.14 -1.10 -0.03
C LYS A 54 15.25 -2.14 0.05
N THR A 55 15.20 -3.04 1.02
CA THR A 55 16.24 -4.05 1.24
C THR A 55 16.14 -5.20 0.24
N GLN A 56 14.91 -5.68 0.00
CA GLN A 56 14.67 -6.85 -0.84
C GLN A 56 14.65 -6.50 -2.33
N TYR A 57 14.13 -5.32 -2.67
CA TYR A 57 13.93 -4.89 -4.05
C TYR A 57 14.55 -3.51 -4.30
N PRO A 58 15.87 -3.32 -4.07
CA PRO A 58 16.52 -2.00 -4.14
C PRO A 58 16.46 -1.34 -5.52
N GLU A 59 16.34 -2.13 -6.59
CA GLU A 59 16.19 -1.62 -7.96
C GLU A 59 14.77 -1.09 -8.25
N ARG A 60 13.81 -1.35 -7.35
CA ARG A 60 12.44 -0.84 -7.45
C ARG A 60 12.24 0.30 -6.46
N LYS A 61 11.82 1.46 -6.95
CA LYS A 61 11.41 2.58 -6.09
C LYS A 61 10.00 2.31 -5.55
N LEU A 62 9.86 1.46 -4.55
CA LEU A 62 8.56 1.07 -3.98
C LEU A 62 8.23 1.89 -2.73
N VAL A 63 7.02 2.46 -2.68
CA VAL A 63 6.49 3.14 -1.49
C VAL A 63 5.29 2.35 -0.96
N PRO A 64 5.45 1.47 0.04
CA PRO A 64 4.37 0.62 0.53
C PRO A 64 3.32 1.44 1.28
N PHE A 65 2.04 1.15 1.09
CA PHE A 65 0.97 1.89 1.77
C PHE A 65 -0.13 1.01 2.36
N ALA A 66 -0.28 -0.23 1.90
CA ALA A 66 -1.21 -1.19 2.48
C ALA A 66 -0.66 -2.62 2.45
N LYS A 67 -1.09 -3.47 3.38
CA LYS A 67 -0.76 -4.90 3.43
C LYS A 67 -2.04 -5.73 3.58
N VAL A 68 -2.11 -6.87 2.90
CA VAL A 68 -3.20 -7.84 3.11
C VAL A 68 -2.91 -8.76 4.31
N SER A 69 -3.90 -9.10 5.12
CA SER A 69 -3.71 -9.80 6.40
C SER A 69 -3.21 -11.25 6.25
N TYR A 70 -3.64 -11.97 5.22
CA TYR A 70 -3.41 -13.41 5.05
C TYR A 70 -2.24 -13.78 4.12
N SER A 71 -1.54 -12.80 3.55
CA SER A 71 -0.40 -13.00 2.64
C SER A 71 0.71 -12.01 2.98
N ASP A 72 1.90 -12.27 2.45
CA ASP A 72 3.02 -11.31 2.46
C ASP A 72 2.91 -10.30 1.32
N ASP A 73 1.73 -10.17 0.70
CA ASP A 73 1.48 -9.19 -0.35
C ASP A 73 1.27 -7.78 0.22
N ILE A 74 1.92 -6.82 -0.44
CA ILE A 74 1.94 -5.42 -0.09
C ILE A 74 1.56 -4.60 -1.32
N ALA A 75 0.67 -3.64 -1.14
CA ALA A 75 0.40 -2.64 -2.15
C ALA A 75 1.41 -1.48 -2.00
N CYS A 76 2.12 -1.20 -3.09
CA CYS A 76 3.16 -0.18 -3.16
C CYS A 76 2.86 0.81 -4.28
N PHE A 77 2.99 2.10 -4.03
CA PHE A 77 3.05 3.08 -5.11
C PHE A 77 4.36 2.94 -5.89
N ASP A 78 4.29 3.22 -7.19
CA ASP A 78 5.45 3.49 -8.02
C ASP A 78 6.11 4.80 -7.58
N GLY A 79 7.15 4.69 -6.77
CA GLY A 79 7.93 5.80 -6.28
C GLY A 79 8.83 6.46 -7.33
N SER A 80 8.87 5.95 -8.57
CA SER A 80 9.52 6.65 -9.68
C SER A 80 8.61 7.70 -10.33
N ASP A 81 7.31 7.65 -10.05
CA ASP A 81 6.34 8.62 -10.54
C ASP A 81 6.44 9.96 -9.79
N ILE A 82 6.39 11.04 -10.55
CA ILE A 82 6.44 12.43 -10.05
C ILE A 82 5.21 13.25 -10.48
N SER A 83 4.21 12.64 -11.13
CA SER A 83 2.98 13.33 -11.53
C SER A 83 1.97 13.42 -10.39
N GLY A 84 2.13 12.60 -9.35
CA GLY A 84 1.21 12.53 -8.22
C GLY A 84 0.01 11.60 -8.46
N ASP A 85 0.08 10.77 -9.50
CA ASP A 85 -0.89 9.70 -9.77
C ASP A 85 -0.14 8.38 -10.08
N PRO A 86 0.67 7.88 -9.12
CA PRO A 86 1.50 6.70 -9.32
C PRO A 86 0.67 5.43 -9.52
N LYS A 87 1.18 4.54 -10.37
CA LYS A 87 0.73 3.15 -10.40
C LYS A 87 0.83 2.49 -9.04
N VAL A 88 -0.02 1.50 -8.82
CA VAL A 88 0.04 0.63 -7.64
C VAL A 88 0.52 -0.74 -8.05
N PHE A 89 1.65 -1.19 -7.49
CA PHE A 89 2.17 -2.55 -7.62
C PHE A 89 1.73 -3.41 -6.44
N PHE A 90 1.41 -4.67 -6.73
CA PHE A 90 1.26 -5.72 -5.73
C PHE A 90 2.57 -6.49 -5.61
N ILE A 91 3.19 -6.44 -4.44
CA ILE A 91 4.51 -7.01 -4.18
C ILE A 91 4.39 -8.13 -3.15
N HIS A 92 4.74 -9.35 -3.55
CA HIS A 92 4.91 -10.45 -2.62
C HIS A 92 6.25 -10.31 -1.91
N ALA A 93 6.25 -9.88 -0.65
CA ALA A 93 7.48 -9.78 0.12
C ALA A 93 8.14 -11.16 0.28
N PHE A 94 9.46 -11.16 0.46
CA PHE A 94 10.32 -12.33 0.66
C PHE A 94 10.44 -13.28 -0.55
N ALA A 95 9.83 -12.92 -1.69
CA ALA A 95 10.14 -13.56 -2.96
C ALA A 95 11.55 -13.22 -3.43
N SER A 96 12.13 -14.09 -4.27
CA SER A 96 13.35 -13.72 -4.99
C SER A 96 13.07 -12.60 -5.98
N THR A 97 14.02 -11.68 -6.16
CA THR A 97 13.91 -10.60 -7.16
C THR A 97 13.52 -11.13 -8.54
N GLY A 98 12.53 -10.49 -9.17
CA GLY A 98 11.91 -10.90 -10.43
C GLY A 98 10.66 -11.78 -10.26
N TRP A 99 10.37 -12.25 -9.05
CA TRP A 99 9.19 -13.08 -8.74
C TRP A 99 8.21 -12.40 -7.77
N GLU A 100 8.57 -11.24 -7.25
CA GLU A 100 7.76 -10.50 -6.29
C GLU A 100 6.55 -9.79 -6.91
N ASP A 101 6.60 -9.50 -8.22
CA ASP A 101 5.55 -8.75 -8.90
C ASP A 101 4.31 -9.62 -9.11
N ARG A 102 3.18 -9.21 -8.52
CA ARG A 102 1.87 -9.87 -8.64
C ARG A 102 0.92 -9.12 -9.58
N GLY A 103 1.42 -8.11 -10.28
CA GLY A 103 0.63 -7.23 -11.14
C GLY A 103 0.57 -5.80 -10.61
N ASN A 104 -0.14 -4.96 -11.35
CA ASN A 104 -0.31 -3.54 -11.04
C ASN A 104 -1.67 -3.01 -11.49
N LEU A 105 -2.05 -1.88 -10.91
CA LEU A 105 -3.17 -1.05 -11.29
C LEU A 105 -2.65 0.34 -11.68
N ASN A 106 -3.45 1.09 -12.44
CA ASN A 106 -3.01 2.35 -12.99
C ASN A 106 -2.82 3.43 -11.94
N ASN A 107 -3.57 3.38 -10.83
CA ASN A 107 -3.49 4.35 -9.75
C ASN A 107 -4.12 3.86 -8.44
N PHE A 108 -4.14 4.75 -7.43
CA PHE A 108 -4.75 4.49 -6.14
C PHE A 108 -6.27 4.27 -6.21
N ASP A 109 -6.98 4.98 -7.08
CA ASP A 109 -8.44 4.90 -7.13
C ASP A 109 -8.89 3.52 -7.65
N GLU A 110 -8.22 2.99 -8.67
CA GLU A 110 -8.42 1.60 -9.12
C GLU A 110 -8.10 0.58 -8.00
N TRP A 111 -7.01 0.80 -7.25
CA TRP A 111 -6.70 -0.06 -6.10
C TRP A 111 -7.78 0.01 -5.03
N LEU A 112 -8.31 1.20 -4.75
CA LEU A 112 -9.34 1.41 -3.74
C LEU A 112 -10.66 0.75 -4.13
N GLU A 113 -11.04 0.78 -5.41
CA GLU A 113 -12.20 0.06 -5.92
C GLU A 113 -12.04 -1.45 -5.72
N LEU A 114 -10.90 -2.01 -6.13
CA LEU A 114 -10.59 -3.42 -5.92
C LEU A 114 -10.61 -3.80 -4.43
N ALA A 115 -9.93 -3.03 -3.58
CA ALA A 115 -9.87 -3.30 -2.14
C ALA A 115 -11.25 -3.27 -1.47
N LYS A 116 -12.16 -2.41 -1.92
CA LYS A 116 -13.56 -2.38 -1.43
C LYS A 116 -14.33 -3.64 -1.84
N GLU A 117 -14.18 -4.08 -3.09
CA GLU A 117 -14.83 -5.32 -3.56
C GLU A 117 -14.31 -6.55 -2.81
N GLU A 118 -12.99 -6.64 -2.61
CA GLU A 118 -12.37 -7.71 -1.83
C GLU A 118 -12.80 -7.69 -0.37
N SER A 119 -12.85 -6.50 0.26
CA SER A 119 -13.29 -6.35 1.65
C SER A 119 -14.74 -6.77 1.85
N ALA A 120 -15.64 -6.37 0.95
CA ALA A 120 -17.05 -6.78 1.00
C ALA A 120 -17.20 -8.31 0.90
N ARG A 121 -16.46 -8.94 -0.02
CA ARG A 121 -16.47 -10.41 -0.17
C ARG A 121 -15.93 -11.11 1.07
N TYR A 122 -14.77 -10.67 1.57
CA TYR A 122 -14.13 -11.25 2.76
C TYR A 122 -15.03 -11.20 3.99
N LYS A 123 -15.72 -10.07 4.22
CA LYS A 123 -16.63 -9.90 5.37
C LYS A 123 -17.86 -10.82 5.28
N ILE A 124 -18.42 -11.01 4.09
CA ILE A 124 -19.53 -11.96 3.87
C ILE A 124 -19.07 -13.40 4.17
N GLU A 125 -17.88 -13.77 3.74
CA GLU A 125 -17.32 -15.11 4.00
C GLU A 125 -17.10 -15.36 5.50
N GLN A 126 -16.60 -14.37 6.23
CA GLN A 126 -16.39 -14.45 7.68
C GLN A 126 -17.70 -14.55 8.48
N GLU A 127 -18.80 -13.94 8.02
CA GLU A 127 -20.11 -14.05 8.67
C GLU A 127 -20.81 -15.40 8.44
N ALA A 128 -20.36 -16.15 7.42
CA ALA A 128 -20.92 -17.45 7.07
C ALA A 128 -20.29 -18.64 7.84
N GLU A 129 -19.20 -18.39 8.58
CA GLU A 129 -18.49 -19.37 9.43
C GLU A 129 -18.98 -19.35 10.90
#